data_AF-A0A3G6IZP8-F1
#
_entry.id   AF-A0A3G6IZP8-F1
#
_cell.length_a   1.000
_cell.length_b   1.000
_cell.length_c   1.000
_cell.angle_alpha   90.00
_cell.angle_beta   90.00
_cell.angle_gamma   90.00
#
_symmetry.space_group_name_H-M   'P 1'
#
loop_
_entity.id
_entity.type
_entity.pdbx_description
1 polymer ?
#
loop_
_entity_poly.entity_id
_entity_poly.type
_entity_poly.pdbx_seq_one_letter_code
_entity_poly.pdbx_strand_id
1 'polypeptide(L)' 'MSSAAIIMMVLFMVVIWGGFAVSLLTLNRHPDETSGILGEHDFATDEVLIAQEVR' A
#
# COMPACT_ATOMS: atom_id res chain seq x y z
N MET A 1 33.29 13.83 6.60
CA MET A 1 31.95 13.63 6.00
C MET A 1 31.50 14.97 5.44
N SER A 2 31.26 15.09 4.13
CA SER A 2 30.85 16.38 3.56
C SER A 2 29.41 16.70 3.96
N SER A 3 29.11 17.98 4.15
CA SER A 3 27.75 18.48 4.41
C SER A 3 26.78 18.04 3.31
N ALA A 4 27.21 18.08 2.05
CA ALA A 4 26.44 17.59 0.92
C ALA A 4 26.05 16.10 1.05
N ALA A 5 26.97 15.25 1.51
CA ALA A 5 26.68 13.82 1.69
C ALA A 5 25.61 13.57 2.78
N ILE A 6 25.65 14.33 3.87
CA ILE A 6 24.66 14.22 4.96
C ILE A 6 23.27 14.64 4.47
N ILE A 7 23.18 15.74 3.71
CA ILE A 7 21.91 16.22 3.14
C ILE A 7 21.32 15.14 2.22
N MET A 8 22.14 14.59 1.33
CA MET A 8 21.69 13.54 0.41
C MET A 8 21.24 12.28 1.16
N MET A 9 21.95 11.88 2.21
CA MET A 9 21.57 10.73 3.04
C MET A 9 20.18 10.93 3.66
N VAL A 10 19.92 12.10 4.24
CA VAL A 10 18.61 12.41 4.86
C VAL A 10 17.51 12.43 3.80
N LEU A 11 17.76 13.05 2.64
CA LEU A 11 16.79 13.06 1.54
C LEU A 11 16.43 11.64 1.09
N PHE A 12 17.42 10.76 0.92
CA PHE A 12 17.17 9.37 0.56
C PHE A 12 16.35 8.64 1.63
N MET A 13 16.67 8.84 2.91
CA MET A 13 15.89 8.24 3.99
C MET A 13 14.44 8.72 3.98
N VAL A 14 14.20 10.03 3.83
CA VAL A 14 12.84 10.58 3.79
C VAL A 14 12.06 10.10 2.56
N VAL A 15 12.69 10.04 1.38
CA VAL A 15 12.01 9.63 0.15
C VAL A 15 11.66 8.14 0.20
N ILE A 16 12.62 7.28 0.55
CA ILE A 16 12.40 5.82 0.59
C ILE A 16 11.44 5.47 1.73
N TRP A 17 11.77 5.87 2.96
CA TRP A 17 10.98 5.47 4.14
C TRP A 17 9.69 6.25 4.25
N GLY A 18 9.69 7.54 3.92
CA GLY A 18 8.47 8.35 3.91
C GLY A 18 7.50 7.88 2.83
N GLY A 19 7.98 7.62 1.61
CA GLY A 19 7.17 7.04 0.56
C GLY A 19 6.60 5.67 0.96
N PHE A 20 7.43 4.81 1.53
CA PHE A 20 6.99 3.49 1.99
C PHE A 20 5.93 3.56 3.11
N ALA A 21 6.15 4.39 4.13
CA ALA A 21 5.20 4.57 5.23
C ALA A 21 3.85 5.12 4.72
N VAL A 22 3.87 6.08 3.80
CA VAL A 22 2.66 6.64 3.18
C VAL A 22 1.91 5.59 2.37
N SER A 23 2.62 4.75 1.61
CA SER A 23 2.00 3.66 0.84
C SER A 23 1.32 2.63 1.76
N LEU A 24 1.99 2.20 2.83
CA LEU A 24 1.39 1.29 3.82
C LEU A 24 0.14 1.91 4.48
N LEU A 25 0.22 3.18 4.87
CA LEU A 25 -0.88 3.90 5.47
C LEU A 25 -2.07 4.02 4.52
N THR A 26 -1.79 4.24 3.23
CA THR A 26 -2.82 4.33 2.18
C THR A 26 -3.51 2.99 1.97
N LEU A 27 -2.73 1.91 1.86
CA LEU A 27 -3.25 0.56 1.66
C LEU A 27 -4.10 0.10 2.86
N ASN A 28 -3.63 0.36 4.09
CA ASN A 28 -4.38 0.00 5.29
C ASN A 28 -5.71 0.79 5.42
N ARG A 29 -5.77 2.01 4.86
CA ARG A 29 -7.00 2.82 4.88
C ARG A 29 -7.97 2.52 3.75
N HIS A 30 -7.50 1.92 2.67
CA HIS A 30 -8.33 1.55 1.52
C HIS A 30 -8.14 0.06 1.23
N PRO A 31 -8.71 -0.83 2.06
CA PRO A 31 -8.73 -2.26 1.77
C PRO A 31 -9.40 -2.52 0.42
N ASP A 32 -8.87 -3.46 -0.36
CA ASP A 32 -9.34 -3.79 -1.72
C ASP A 32 -10.84 -4.17 -1.73
N GLU A 33 -11.29 -4.92 -0.73
CA GLU A 33 -12.69 -5.34 -0.50
C GLU A 33 -13.69 -4.18 -0.35
N THR A 34 -13.21 -2.98 -0.02
CA THR A 34 -14.06 -1.82 0.31
C THR A 34 -13.74 -0.60 -0.53
N SER A 35 -12.78 -0.71 -1.45
CA SER A 35 -12.27 0.43 -2.19
C SER A 35 -12.20 0.17 -3.69
N GLY A 36 -12.38 1.25 -4.46
CA GLY A 36 -12.34 1.21 -5.91
C GLY A 36 -13.39 0.29 -6.54
N ILE A 37 -13.07 -0.23 -7.73
CA ILE A 37 -13.98 -1.08 -8.50
C ILE A 37 -14.23 -2.44 -7.84
N LEU A 38 -13.28 -2.94 -7.03
CA LEU A 38 -13.40 -4.23 -6.36
C LEU A 38 -14.44 -4.15 -5.24
N GLY A 39 -14.41 -3.10 -4.42
CA GLY A 39 -15.41 -2.90 -3.36
C GLY A 39 -16.82 -2.57 -3.84
N GLU A 40 -17.02 -2.24 -5.11
CA GLU A 40 -18.35 -2.01 -5.71
C GLU A 40 -18.97 -3.29 -6.31
N HIS A 41 -18.21 -4.38 -6.38
CA HIS A 41 -18.66 -5.62 -7.01
C HIS A 41 -19.00 -6.71 -5.97
N ASP A 42 -20.28 -7.08 -5.90
CA ASP A 42 -20.81 -8.13 -5.00
C ASP A 42 -20.15 -9.51 -5.13
N PHE A 43 -19.43 -9.77 -6.22
CA PHE A 43 -18.73 -11.04 -6.49
C PHE A 43 -17.22 -10.98 -6.26
N ALA A 44 -16.67 -9.80 -5.95
CA ALA A 44 -15.24 -9.60 -5.73
C ALA A 44 -14.86 -9.67 -4.24
N THR A 45 -15.80 -10.04 -3.36
CA THR A 45 -15.56 -10.21 -1.93
C THR A 45 -14.73 -11.44 -1.62
N ASP A 46 -13.87 -11.38 -0.61
CA ASP A 46 -13.06 -12.48 -0.08
C ASP A 46 -13.86 -13.79 0.09
N GLU A 47 -15.06 -13.74 0.69
CA GLU A 47 -15.88 -14.95 0.89
C GLU A 47 -16.25 -15.66 -0.43
N VAL A 48 -16.57 -14.88 -1.47
CA VAL A 48 -16.95 -15.41 -2.78
C VAL A 48 -15.75 -15.97 -3.52
N LEU A 49 -14.59 -15.29 -3.44
CA LEU A 49 -13.36 -15.73 -4.10
C LEU A 49 -12.79 -17.00 -3.44
N ILE A 50 -12.74 -17.06 -2.11
CA ILE A 50 -12.29 -18.24 -1.37
C ILE A 50 -13.17 -19.46 -1.68
N ALA A 51 -14.49 -19.26 -1.82
CA ALA A 51 -15.41 -20.34 -2.19
C ALA A 51 -15.14 -20.92 -3.60
N GLN A 52 -14.50 -20.16 -4.49
CA GLN A 52 -14.13 -20.63 -5.84
C GLN A 52 -12.83 -21.46 -5.85
N GLU A 53 -11.90 -21.22 -4.91
CA GLU A 53 -10.61 -21.95 -4.86
C GLU A 53 -10.76 -23.43 -4.48
N VAL A 54 -11.82 -23.77 -3.74
CA VAL A 54 -12.06 -25.14 -3.23
C VAL A 54 -12.81 -26.02 -4.24
N ARG A 55 -13.28 -25.44 -5.36
CA ARG A 55 -14.07 -26.12 -6.40
C ARG A 55 -13.20 -26.65 -7.54
#